data_AF-A0A852ZU08-F1
#
_entry.id   AF-A0A852ZU08-F1
#
_cell.length_a   1.000
_cell.length_b   1.000
_cell.length_c   1.000
_cell.angle_alpha   90.00
_cell.angle_beta   90.00
_cell.angle_gamma   90.00
#
_symmetry.space_group_name_H-M   'P 1'
#
loop_
_entity.id
_entity.type
_entity.pdbx_description
1 polymer ?
#
loop_
_entity_poly.entity_id
_entity_poly.type
_entity_poly.pdbx_seq_one_letter_code
_entity_poly.pdbx_strand_id
1 'polypeptide(L)'
;MTALTPDASDLPSWPRLSVFCIHHANRLPALARERLASTTLAQGQVAIDAHRGAHIIARRAIGGEEVVWLVAVENGLDTSDLSIRTAIDTALEGFRSAHGF
;
A
#
# COMPACT_ATOMS: atom_id res chain seq x y z
N MET A 1 -3.11 33.59 -20.81
CA MET A 1 -2.98 33.04 -19.45
C MET A 1 -3.26 31.54 -19.57
N THR A 2 -2.24 30.78 -19.96
CA THR A 2 -2.39 29.39 -20.42
C THR A 2 -2.04 28.47 -19.27
N ALA A 3 -3.02 27.70 -18.78
CA ALA A 3 -2.79 26.69 -17.76
C ALA A 3 -1.90 25.59 -18.33
N LEU A 4 -0.75 25.37 -17.69
CA LEU A 4 0.11 24.22 -17.92
C LEU A 4 -0.66 22.98 -17.44
N THR A 5 -1.14 22.17 -18.38
CA THR A 5 -1.54 20.79 -18.09
C THR A 5 -0.28 20.05 -17.68
N PRO A 6 -0.17 19.51 -16.45
CA PRO A 6 1.01 18.73 -16.10
C PRO A 6 1.08 17.52 -17.03
N ASP A 7 2.20 17.37 -17.71
CA ASP A 7 2.51 16.24 -18.57
C ASP A 7 2.57 14.98 -17.71
N ALA A 8 1.91 13.91 -18.15
CA ALA A 8 1.82 12.67 -17.38
C ALA A 8 3.20 12.02 -17.11
N SER A 9 4.27 12.47 -17.81
CA SER A 9 5.66 12.03 -17.61
C SER A 9 6.36 12.65 -16.40
N ASP A 10 5.77 13.65 -15.74
CA ASP A 10 6.33 14.29 -14.52
C ASP A 10 5.87 13.63 -13.21
N LEU A 11 5.02 12.60 -13.30
CA LEU A 11 4.57 11.87 -12.13
C LEU A 11 5.59 10.78 -11.76
N PRO A 12 6.12 10.75 -10.52
CA PRO A 12 7.11 9.77 -10.11
C PRO A 12 6.56 8.34 -10.21
N SER A 13 7.43 7.44 -10.67
CA SER A 13 7.07 6.13 -11.23
C SER A 13 6.92 4.99 -10.21
N TRP A 14 6.56 5.23 -8.94
CA TRP A 14 6.13 4.25 -7.89
C TRP A 14 6.10 4.92 -6.49
N PRO A 15 5.43 4.31 -5.48
CA PRO A 15 4.73 5.08 -4.47
C PRO A 15 5.70 5.60 -3.40
N ARG A 16 5.74 6.92 -3.23
CA ARG A 16 6.12 7.48 -1.93
C ARG A 16 5.01 7.12 -0.95
N LEU A 17 5.34 6.45 0.15
CA LEU A 17 4.45 6.23 1.28
C LEU A 17 3.78 7.56 1.63
N SER A 18 2.54 7.74 1.19
CA SER A 18 1.79 8.96 1.42
C SER A 18 0.93 8.71 2.66
N VAL A 19 1.50 9.01 3.82
CA VAL A 19 0.80 8.91 5.09
C VAL A 19 -0.11 10.13 5.22
N PHE A 20 -1.42 9.92 5.03
CA PHE A 20 -2.42 10.95 5.28
C PHE A 20 -2.97 10.79 6.71
N CYS A 21 -2.54 11.65 7.63
CA CYS A 21 -3.06 11.69 8.99
C CYS A 21 -4.33 12.55 9.07
N ILE A 22 -5.48 11.90 9.21
CA ILE A 22 -6.76 12.58 9.40
C ILE A 22 -6.98 12.78 10.90
N HIS A 23 -6.77 14.01 11.36
CA HIS A 23 -6.81 14.37 12.79
C HIS A 23 -8.23 14.37 13.39
N HIS A 24 -9.26 14.31 12.55
CA HIS A 24 -10.68 14.29 12.95
C HIS A 24 -11.47 13.29 12.09
N ALA A 25 -11.26 11.99 12.32
CA ALA A 25 -11.90 10.91 11.56
C ALA A 25 -13.45 10.96 11.60
N ASN A 26 -14.02 11.61 12.62
CA ASN A 26 -15.46 11.89 12.76
C ASN A 26 -16.00 12.93 11.76
N ARG A 27 -15.15 13.63 11.00
CA ARG A 27 -15.54 14.59 9.95
C ARG A 27 -15.37 14.07 8.53
N LEU A 28 -14.90 12.83 8.34
CA LEU A 28 -14.98 12.21 7.02
C LEU A 28 -16.45 12.06 6.65
N PRO A 29 -16.89 12.53 5.47
CA PRO A 29 -18.23 12.22 4.97
C PRO A 29 -18.44 10.70 5.05
N ALA A 30 -19.61 10.25 5.51
CA ALA A 30 -19.89 8.82 5.70
C ALA A 30 -19.54 8.00 4.45
N LEU A 31 -19.78 8.57 3.27
CA LEU A 31 -19.44 7.99 1.97
C LEU A 31 -17.94 7.79 1.74
N ALA A 32 -17.08 8.69 2.23
CA ALA A 32 -15.63 8.54 2.10
C ALA A 32 -15.12 7.39 2.97
N ARG A 33 -15.66 7.26 4.20
CA ARG A 33 -15.36 6.14 5.10
C ARG A 33 -15.88 4.81 4.54
N GLU A 34 -17.09 4.81 4.00
CA GLU A 34 -17.68 3.65 3.31
C GLU A 34 -16.82 3.23 2.11
N ARG A 35 -16.37 4.17 1.27
CA ARG A 35 -15.50 3.89 0.12
C ARG A 35 -14.07 3.49 0.49
N LEU A 36 -13.51 4.03 1.56
CA LEU A 36 -12.20 3.59 2.08
C LEU A 36 -12.25 2.15 2.61
N ALA A 37 -13.33 1.80 3.31
CA ALA A 37 -13.56 0.45 3.79
C ALA A 37 -13.86 -0.53 2.64
N SER A 38 -14.63 -0.11 1.63
CA SER A 38 -15.01 -1.00 0.52
C SER A 38 -13.87 -1.31 -0.46
N THR A 39 -12.76 -0.55 -0.41
CA THR A 39 -11.63 -0.72 -1.33
C THR A 39 -10.45 -1.48 -0.73
N THR A 40 -10.39 -1.65 0.60
CA THR A 40 -9.35 -2.47 1.25
C THR A 40 -9.91 -3.85 1.55
N LEU A 41 -9.27 -4.89 1.00
CA LEU A 41 -9.71 -6.28 1.14
C LEU A 41 -9.04 -6.97 2.33
N ALA A 42 -7.77 -6.66 2.60
CA ALA A 42 -7.01 -7.17 3.71
C ALA A 42 -5.85 -6.22 4.05
N GLN A 43 -5.40 -6.21 5.29
CA GLN A 43 -4.17 -5.53 5.69
C GLN A 43 -3.55 -6.21 6.91
N GLY A 44 -2.22 -6.14 7.03
CA GLY A 44 -1.52 -6.68 8.18
C GLY A 44 -0.05 -6.30 8.22
N GLN A 45 0.55 -6.47 9.40
CA GLN A 45 1.99 -6.36 9.60
C GLN A 45 2.63 -7.73 9.46
N VAL A 46 3.78 -7.79 8.78
CA VAL A 46 4.61 -8.98 8.66
C VAL A 46 6.03 -8.65 9.14
N ALA A 47 6.63 -9.57 9.87
CA ALA A 47 8.04 -9.47 10.24
C ALA A 47 8.92 -9.81 9.03
N ILE A 48 9.93 -8.99 8.76
CA ILE A 48 10.92 -9.23 7.70
C ILE A 48 12.25 -9.66 8.32
N ASP A 49 12.64 -9.01 9.42
CA ASP A 49 13.75 -9.43 10.28
C ASP A 49 13.33 -9.40 11.76
N ALA A 50 14.29 -9.59 12.67
CA ALA A 50 14.03 -9.65 14.11
C ALA A 50 13.51 -8.33 14.72
N HIS A 51 13.70 -7.19 14.04
CA HIS A 51 13.42 -5.86 14.58
C HIS A 51 12.50 -5.02 13.69
N ARG A 52 12.33 -5.39 12.43
CA ARG A 52 11.66 -4.59 11.41
C ARG A 52 10.72 -5.42 10.57
N GLY A 53 9.63 -4.79 10.18
CA GLY A 53 8.56 -5.41 9.41
C GLY A 53 8.21 -4.68 8.13
N ALA A 54 7.13 -5.15 7.51
CA ALA A 54 6.44 -4.47 6.43
C ALA A 54 4.93 -4.51 6.70
N HIS A 55 4.22 -3.49 6.21
CA HIS A 55 2.77 -3.49 6.14
C HIS A 55 2.33 -3.97 4.75
N ILE A 56 1.52 -5.01 4.70
CA ILE A 56 0.88 -5.52 3.49
C ILE A 56 -0.55 -4.99 3.44
N ILE A 57 -0.96 -4.48 2.29
CA ILE A 57 -2.30 -3.97 2.05
C ILE A 57 -2.81 -4.55 0.72
N ALA A 58 -3.90 -5.30 0.78
CA ALA A 58 -4.65 -5.77 -0.38
C ALA A 58 -5.78 -4.80 -0.69
N ARG A 59 -5.86 -4.32 -1.93
CA ARG A 59 -6.88 -3.36 -2.35
C ARG A 59 -7.49 -3.77 -3.67
N ARG A 60 -8.77 -3.44 -3.87
CA ARG A 60 -9.39 -3.54 -5.20
C ARG A 60 -8.86 -2.42 -6.10
N ALA A 61 -8.48 -2.75 -7.33
CA ALA A 61 -8.09 -1.78 -8.34
C ALA A 61 -9.23 -0.79 -8.63
N ILE A 62 -8.89 0.47 -8.88
CA ILE A 62 -9.91 1.47 -9.24
C ILE A 62 -10.43 1.14 -10.63
N GLY A 63 -11.74 0.91 -10.75
CA GLY A 63 -12.39 0.62 -12.03
C GLY A 63 -12.35 -0.84 -12.47
N GLY A 64 -11.93 -1.77 -11.60
CA GLY A 64 -11.91 -3.20 -11.92
C GLY A 64 -12.04 -4.11 -10.70
N GLU A 65 -12.03 -5.42 -10.96
CA GLU A 65 -12.12 -6.48 -9.95
C GLU A 65 -10.74 -6.99 -9.49
N GLU A 66 -9.66 -6.48 -10.09
CA GLU A 66 -8.30 -6.90 -9.77
C GLU A 66 -7.88 -6.51 -8.35
N VAL A 67 -7.01 -7.32 -7.75
CA VAL A 67 -6.43 -7.05 -6.43
C VAL A 67 -5.02 -6.51 -6.57
N VAL A 68 -4.82 -5.28 -6.13
CA VAL A 68 -3.53 -4.60 -6.04
C VAL A 68 -2.96 -4.82 -4.65
N TRP A 69 -1.71 -5.26 -4.60
CA TRP A 69 -0.96 -5.50 -3.37
C TRP A 69 0.07 -4.40 -3.19
N LEU A 70 0.04 -3.74 -2.02
CA LEU A 70 1.06 -2.78 -1.63
C LEU A 70 1.82 -3.34 -0.44
N VAL A 71 3.15 -3.25 -0.52
CA VAL A 71 4.05 -3.57 0.60
C VAL A 71 4.78 -2.29 1.00
N ALA A 72 4.47 -1.78 2.19
CA ALA A 72 5.15 -0.65 2.79
C ALA A 72 6.20 -1.18 3.77
N VAL A 73 7.47 -1.08 3.38
CA VAL A 73 8.60 -1.57 4.17
C VAL A 73 9.00 -0.52 5.21
N GLU A 74 9.27 -0.94 6.44
CA GLU A 74 9.72 -0.01 7.49
C GLU A 74 11.08 0.62 7.17
N ASN A 75 11.28 1.84 7.69
CA ASN A 75 12.51 2.60 7.48
C ASN A 75 13.75 1.82 7.95
N GLY A 76 14.80 1.85 7.14
CA GLY A 76 16.09 1.20 7.43
C GLY A 76 16.25 -0.20 6.82
N LEU A 77 15.20 -0.78 6.24
CA LEU A 77 15.32 -1.95 5.38
C LEU A 77 15.70 -1.51 3.97
N ASP A 78 16.82 -2.03 3.46
CA ASP A 78 17.27 -1.77 2.10
C ASP A 78 16.55 -2.70 1.13
N THR A 79 15.63 -2.16 0.34
CA THR A 79 14.87 -2.93 -0.66
C THR A 79 15.68 -3.27 -1.90
N SER A 80 16.91 -2.78 -2.02
CA SER A 80 17.86 -3.22 -3.05
C SER A 80 18.60 -4.51 -2.65
N ASP A 81 18.63 -4.85 -1.35
CA ASP A 81 19.19 -6.11 -0.85
C ASP A 81 18.29 -7.29 -1.25
N LEU A 82 18.88 -8.27 -1.95
CA LEU A 82 18.18 -9.45 -2.45
C LEU A 82 17.58 -10.29 -1.32
N SER A 83 18.22 -10.36 -0.16
CA SER A 83 17.72 -11.11 0.99
C SER A 83 16.44 -10.49 1.54
N ILE A 84 16.40 -9.15 1.66
CA ILE A 84 15.23 -8.39 2.10
C ILE A 84 14.08 -8.53 1.09
N ARG A 85 14.38 -8.46 -0.21
CA ARG A 85 13.37 -8.69 -1.25
C ARG A 85 12.75 -10.08 -1.16
N THR A 86 13.59 -11.11 -0.99
CA THR A 86 13.13 -12.50 -0.87
C THR A 86 12.25 -12.69 0.37
N ALA A 87 12.62 -12.08 1.49
CA ALA A 87 11.81 -12.12 2.71
C ALA A 87 10.46 -11.41 2.54
N ILE A 88 10.44 -10.25 1.87
CA ILE A 88 9.21 -9.53 1.53
C ILE A 88 8.31 -10.38 0.63
N ASP A 89 8.86 -10.97 -0.43
CA ASP A 89 8.09 -11.80 -1.37
C ASP A 89 7.50 -13.03 -0.67
N THR A 90 8.29 -13.68 0.21
CA THR A 90 7.84 -14.82 1.01
C THR A 90 6.70 -14.42 1.96
N ALA A 91 6.86 -13.29 2.65
CA ALA A 91 5.83 -12.78 3.57
C ALA A 91 4.54 -12.39 2.83
N LEU A 92 4.67 -11.79 1.64
CA LEU A 92 3.54 -11.45 0.78
C LEU A 92 2.79 -12.71 0.34
N GLU A 93 3.49 -13.74 -0.10
CA GLU A 93 2.87 -14.99 -0.54
C GLU A 93 2.17 -15.73 0.60
N GLY A 94 2.79 -15.77 1.79
CA GLY A 94 2.16 -16.31 2.99
C GLY A 94 0.89 -15.54 3.37
N PHE A 95 0.91 -14.21 3.26
CA PHE A 95 -0.25 -13.38 3.54
C PHE A 95 -1.38 -13.60 2.51
N ARG A 96 -1.05 -13.69 1.21
CA ARG A 96 -2.02 -14.04 0.15
C ARG A 96 -2.71 -15.36 0.43
N SER A 97 -1.92 -16.40 0.71
CA SER A 97 -2.41 -17.74 1.05
C SER A 97 -3.34 -17.71 2.26
N ALA A 98 -2.98 -16.98 3.32
CA ALA A 98 -3.80 -16.86 4.53
C ALA A 98 -5.15 -16.17 4.29
N HIS A 99 -5.23 -15.32 3.26
CA HIS A 99 -6.43 -14.56 2.89
C HIS A 99 -7.16 -15.12 1.66
N GLY A 100 -6.69 -16.23 1.09
CA GLY A 100 -7.34 -16.93 -0.02
C GLY A 100 -7.16 -16.26 -1.39
N PHE A 101 -6.04 -15.58 -1.61
CA PHE A 101 -5.65 -14.96 -2.88
C PHE A 101 -4.50 -15.70 -3.56
#